data_AF-A0A929KIA7-F1
#
_entry.id   AF-A0A929KIA7-F1
#
_cell.length_a   1.000
_cell.length_b   1.000
_cell.length_c   1.000
_cell.angle_alpha   90.00
_cell.angle_beta   90.00
_cell.angle_gamma   90.00
#
_symmetry.space_group_name_H-M   'P 1'
#
loop_
_entity.id
_entity.type
_entity.pdbx_description
1 polymer ?
#
loop_
_entity_poly.entity_id
_entity_poly.type
_entity_poly.pdbx_seq_one_letter_code
_entity_poly.pdbx_strand_id
1 'polypeptide(L)'
;MRRTLIFSLLLLMVVMANCSKDTNQGPAKPTLTVEKDLYEFLNTDKTGTATVTVSGDIEWTVETLAEQPWFSVVKKGDQAEFTMSENASLYDRVAKIKVSSADKSLSKIIVIKQHGNTPTLIVDKTALKFLNPGDNAAIEIKSNMTWSLSSAADWLTWEITGNQVKLIAIANPNQGERVGLVTVNGDSPIFNQTITVTQKGTVEFDINTKNVQFTKEGGNFVLDVQTNQDWTYKISEKTTWFTAVRDGGKLTVTAPKNNFMDQSGTITITYGLINVVVNVKQTGIPTGNELDRQILIALYNTMGGANWTGTKWNITAALTEATAAASWSGVTVAKVNGVDRVKALNFGGKNLKGPIPPEIGFLSEVVTIDMNNNNQQLTGTIPATMGNLANLSQLTLSRSGLTGTIPVEFANLTKLTSLQMHTSNFTGPIPANVFSKMLNLGSLELKLNNFTGPLPADLLSHPKKGSWNFTNICPQNPGFGFTNCP
;
A
#
# COMPACT_ATOMS: atom_id res chain seq x y z
N MET A 1 31.12 95.12 -81.69
CA MET A 1 30.82 96.45 -81.12
C MET A 1 29.33 96.53 -80.81
N ARG A 2 28.91 97.11 -79.67
CA ARG A 2 27.60 97.03 -78.95
C ARG A 2 27.70 96.10 -77.72
N ARG A 3 27.11 96.33 -76.53
CA ARG A 3 26.19 97.34 -75.92
C ARG A 3 26.13 97.01 -74.39
N THR A 4 26.17 97.97 -73.43
CA THR A 4 25.00 98.56 -72.68
C THR A 4 24.61 97.77 -71.39
N LEU A 5 24.90 98.28 -70.18
CA LEU A 5 24.04 99.05 -69.21
C LEU A 5 23.29 98.15 -68.17
N ILE A 6 23.48 98.30 -66.85
CA ILE A 6 22.80 99.17 -65.83
C ILE A 6 21.65 98.47 -65.08
N PHE A 7 21.61 98.59 -63.75
CA PHE A 7 20.51 99.15 -62.89
C PHE A 7 20.94 99.03 -61.41
N SER A 8 21.43 100.09 -60.74
CA SER A 8 20.71 101.16 -59.98
C SER A 8 19.88 100.62 -58.79
N LEU A 9 19.89 101.21 -57.58
CA LEU A 9 19.91 102.65 -57.27
C LEU A 9 20.21 102.95 -55.77
N LEU A 10 20.89 104.09 -55.54
CA LEU A 10 20.81 105.07 -54.42
C LEU A 10 21.40 104.84 -53.00
N LEU A 11 22.57 105.51 -52.80
CA LEU A 11 23.01 106.49 -51.76
C LEU A 11 21.92 107.15 -50.85
N LEU A 12 22.13 107.78 -49.66
CA LEU A 12 23.30 108.26 -48.86
C LEU A 12 22.80 108.76 -47.45
N MET A 13 23.75 109.01 -46.53
CA MET A 13 23.75 109.95 -45.35
C MET A 13 23.27 109.40 -43.99
N VAL A 14 23.80 109.72 -42.77
CA VAL A 14 24.85 110.61 -42.21
C VAL A 14 25.01 110.30 -40.68
N VAL A 15 26.27 110.20 -40.19
CA VAL A 15 26.91 110.65 -38.91
C VAL A 15 26.31 110.39 -37.49
N MET A 16 27.15 109.75 -36.63
CA MET A 16 27.49 109.96 -35.19
C MET A 16 27.36 108.77 -34.21
N ALA A 17 28.47 108.56 -33.48
CA ALA A 17 28.62 108.17 -32.08
C ALA A 17 28.87 106.69 -31.66
N ASN A 18 29.96 106.58 -30.88
CA ASN A 18 30.34 105.60 -29.86
C ASN A 18 31.08 104.29 -30.23
N CYS A 19 32.41 104.39 -30.20
CA CYS A 19 33.31 103.37 -29.68
C CYS A 19 33.13 103.18 -28.16
N SER A 20 33.09 101.93 -27.68
CA SER A 20 33.51 101.53 -26.34
C SER A 20 33.90 100.05 -26.30
N LYS A 21 35.22 99.82 -26.23
CA LYS A 21 35.97 98.73 -25.57
C LYS A 21 35.33 97.33 -25.48
N ASP A 22 36.03 96.32 -26.00
CA ASP A 22 36.86 95.51 -25.09
C ASP A 22 38.05 94.83 -25.77
N THR A 23 39.11 94.75 -24.97
CA THR A 23 40.48 94.28 -25.21
C THR A 23 40.64 92.83 -24.72
N ASN A 24 41.69 92.14 -25.20
CA ASN A 24 42.22 90.87 -24.69
C ASN A 24 41.54 89.57 -25.18
N GLN A 25 41.91 89.11 -26.37
CA GLN A 25 42.23 87.69 -26.51
C GLN A 25 43.76 87.57 -26.47
N GLY A 26 44.28 87.24 -25.29
CA GLY A 26 45.61 86.61 -25.22
C GLY A 26 45.62 85.32 -26.07
N PRO A 27 46.78 84.71 -26.33
CA PRO A 27 46.84 83.45 -27.06
C PRO A 27 45.81 82.48 -26.48
N ALA A 28 45.01 81.83 -27.35
CA ALA A 28 43.99 80.88 -26.93
C ALA A 28 44.60 79.93 -25.89
N LYS A 29 43.92 79.75 -24.74
CA LYS A 29 44.40 78.86 -23.69
C LYS A 29 44.48 77.44 -24.27
N PRO A 30 45.62 76.73 -24.11
CA PRO A 30 45.74 75.37 -24.62
C PRO A 30 44.66 74.47 -24.00
N THR A 31 44.19 73.52 -24.79
CA THR A 31 43.09 72.61 -24.47
C THR A 31 43.58 71.16 -24.60
N LEU A 32 43.15 70.33 -23.65
CA LEU A 32 43.39 68.89 -23.65
C LEU A 32 42.12 68.19 -23.18
N THR A 33 41.45 67.49 -24.08
CA THR A 33 40.23 66.74 -23.81
C THR A 33 40.43 65.27 -24.13
N VAL A 34 39.77 64.43 -23.34
CA VAL A 34 39.69 62.98 -23.52
C VAL A 34 38.22 62.64 -23.59
N GLU A 35 37.87 61.64 -24.41
CA GLU A 35 36.48 61.28 -24.69
C GLU A 35 35.74 60.77 -23.44
N LYS A 36 36.41 59.97 -22.59
CA LYS A 36 35.86 59.39 -21.36
C LYS A 36 36.93 59.26 -20.28
N ASP A 37 36.50 59.29 -19.02
CA ASP A 37 37.37 59.15 -17.85
C ASP A 37 37.32 57.73 -17.23
N LEU A 38 36.40 56.86 -17.68
CA LEU A 38 36.27 55.44 -17.27
C LEU A 38 35.97 54.55 -18.49
N TYR A 39 36.70 53.44 -18.58
CA TYR A 39 36.46 52.37 -19.55
C TYR A 39 36.32 51.03 -18.81
N GLU A 40 35.27 50.28 -19.13
CA GLU A 40 34.97 48.96 -18.56
C GLU A 40 35.10 47.88 -19.64
N PHE A 41 35.80 46.80 -19.30
CA PHE A 41 36.10 45.68 -20.18
C PHE A 41 35.61 44.38 -19.55
N LEU A 42 35.07 43.48 -20.37
CA LEU A 42 34.69 42.15 -19.94
C LEU A 42 35.93 41.27 -19.79
N ASN A 43 35.82 40.20 -19.01
CA ASN A 43 36.92 39.26 -18.78
C ASN A 43 37.50 38.68 -20.08
N THR A 44 36.61 38.34 -21.02
CA THR A 44 36.96 37.70 -22.30
C THR A 44 37.51 38.65 -23.36
N ASP A 45 37.75 39.92 -23.03
CA ASP A 45 38.40 40.89 -23.93
C ASP A 45 39.90 40.51 -24.06
N LYS A 46 40.16 39.40 -24.76
CA LYS A 46 41.48 38.89 -25.08
C LYS A 46 42.08 39.77 -26.17
N THR A 47 43.26 40.33 -25.90
CA THR A 47 44.19 40.85 -26.93
C THR A 47 43.56 41.85 -27.92
N GLY A 48 42.73 42.77 -27.42
CA GLY A 48 42.22 43.89 -28.21
C GLY A 48 42.97 45.17 -27.85
N THR A 49 43.42 45.90 -28.85
CA THR A 49 43.83 47.29 -28.64
C THR A 49 42.57 48.14 -28.57
N ALA A 50 42.39 48.83 -27.46
CA ALA A 50 41.39 49.87 -27.36
C ALA A 50 42.10 51.23 -27.33
N THR A 51 41.47 52.21 -27.95
CA THR A 51 42.07 53.53 -28.16
C THR A 51 41.22 54.59 -27.47
N VAL A 52 41.89 55.50 -26.79
CA VAL A 52 41.28 56.77 -26.37
C VAL A 52 41.75 57.84 -27.33
N THR A 53 40.82 58.53 -28.00
CA THR A 53 41.17 59.72 -28.77
C THR A 53 41.40 60.88 -27.79
N VAL A 54 42.57 61.47 -27.87
CA VAL A 54 42.94 62.67 -27.12
C VAL A 54 42.91 63.83 -28.09
N SER A 55 42.02 64.79 -27.86
CA SER A 55 41.88 65.97 -28.72
C SER A 55 42.41 67.21 -27.99
N GLY A 56 43.13 68.05 -28.71
CA GLY A 56 43.72 69.25 -28.15
C GLY A 56 44.60 69.97 -29.15
N ASP A 57 44.85 71.24 -28.90
CA ASP A 57 45.75 72.11 -29.66
C ASP A 57 47.18 72.14 -29.07
N ILE A 58 47.49 71.17 -28.19
CA ILE A 58 48.78 71.01 -27.52
C ILE A 58 49.31 69.57 -27.64
N GLU A 59 50.63 69.44 -27.83
CA GLU A 59 51.30 68.14 -27.74
C GLU A 59 51.10 67.52 -26.35
N TRP A 60 50.95 66.19 -26.32
CA TRP A 60 50.63 65.45 -25.11
C TRP A 60 51.36 64.11 -25.01
N THR A 61 51.44 63.60 -23.79
CA THR A 61 52.07 62.34 -23.39
C THR A 61 51.10 61.50 -22.55
N VAL A 62 51.29 60.18 -22.53
CA VAL A 62 50.51 59.26 -21.68
C VAL A 62 51.44 58.32 -20.93
N GLU A 63 51.15 58.11 -19.66
CA GLU A 63 51.87 57.19 -18.78
C GLU A 63 50.89 56.38 -17.93
N THR A 64 51.30 55.18 -17.51
CA THR A 64 50.58 54.45 -16.46
C THR A 64 50.94 55.08 -15.10
N LEU A 65 49.95 55.21 -14.21
CA LEU A 65 50.20 55.73 -12.86
C LEU A 65 50.90 54.70 -11.95
N ALA A 66 50.86 53.42 -12.33
CA ALA A 66 51.61 52.33 -11.71
C ALA A 66 51.91 51.27 -12.77
N GLU A 67 53.10 50.67 -12.73
CA GLU A 67 53.42 49.53 -13.58
C GLU A 67 52.54 48.33 -13.19
N GLN A 68 51.87 47.74 -14.18
CA GLN A 68 51.01 46.59 -14.00
C GLN A 68 51.34 45.56 -15.09
N PRO A 69 51.77 44.33 -14.75
CA PRO A 69 52.19 43.33 -15.75
C PRO A 69 51.11 42.93 -16.77
N TRP A 70 49.83 43.22 -16.45
CA TRP A 70 48.68 42.88 -17.27
C TRP A 70 48.21 44.02 -18.18
N PHE A 71 48.77 45.22 -18.08
CA PHE A 71 48.30 46.42 -18.78
C PHE A 71 49.46 47.31 -19.25
N SER A 72 49.41 47.79 -20.49
CA SER A 72 50.36 48.76 -21.03
C SER A 72 49.65 49.78 -21.92
N VAL A 73 50.18 51.00 -22.03
CA VAL A 73 49.64 52.06 -22.90
C VAL A 73 50.75 52.71 -23.73
N VAL A 74 50.45 53.04 -24.99
CA VAL A 74 51.35 53.73 -25.92
C VAL A 74 50.60 54.83 -26.67
N LYS A 75 51.25 55.97 -26.93
CA LYS A 75 50.71 57.02 -27.82
C LYS A 75 50.93 56.62 -29.28
N LYS A 76 49.88 56.65 -30.10
CA LYS A 76 49.92 56.53 -31.57
C LYS A 76 49.10 57.65 -32.20
N GLY A 77 49.78 58.68 -32.72
CA GLY A 77 49.12 59.88 -33.23
C GLY A 77 48.27 60.56 -32.15
N ASP A 78 46.99 60.79 -32.46
CA ASP A 78 46.02 61.39 -31.54
C ASP A 78 45.32 60.37 -30.63
N GLN A 79 45.83 59.13 -30.56
CA GLN A 79 45.26 58.06 -29.75
C GLN A 79 46.22 57.53 -28.69
N ALA A 80 45.69 57.30 -27.48
CA ALA A 80 46.33 56.47 -26.47
C ALA A 80 45.80 55.03 -26.65
N GLU A 81 46.65 54.15 -27.19
CA GLU A 81 46.32 52.75 -27.43
C GLU A 81 46.81 51.92 -26.24
N PHE A 82 45.93 51.13 -25.65
CA PHE A 82 46.27 50.27 -24.52
C PHE A 82 46.05 48.80 -24.84
N THR A 83 46.90 47.97 -24.24
CA THR A 83 46.93 46.51 -24.39
C THR A 83 46.77 45.88 -23.02
N MET A 84 45.90 44.87 -22.91
CA MET A 84 45.65 44.15 -21.66
C MET A 84 45.62 42.63 -21.85
N SER A 85 46.03 41.89 -20.81
CA SER A 85 45.88 40.42 -20.76
C SER A 85 44.50 40.00 -20.22
N GLU A 86 44.17 38.72 -20.30
CA GLU A 86 42.94 38.13 -19.74
C GLU A 86 42.90 38.23 -18.20
N ASN A 87 41.73 38.49 -17.62
CA ASN A 87 41.53 38.48 -16.17
C ASN A 87 40.92 37.15 -15.71
N ALA A 88 41.74 36.12 -15.58
CA ALA A 88 41.27 34.79 -15.17
C ALA A 88 40.72 34.70 -13.72
N SER A 89 40.82 35.77 -12.92
CA SER A 89 40.33 35.80 -11.53
C SER A 89 38.81 36.04 -11.45
N LEU A 90 38.19 35.76 -10.31
CA LEU A 90 36.77 36.12 -10.04
C LEU A 90 36.57 37.61 -9.72
N TYR A 91 37.65 38.39 -9.61
CA TYR A 91 37.62 39.76 -9.11
C TYR A 91 37.99 40.78 -10.19
N ASP A 92 37.33 41.93 -10.15
CA ASP A 92 37.65 43.05 -11.05
C ASP A 92 39.05 43.60 -10.73
N ARG A 93 39.80 44.00 -11.77
CA ARG A 93 41.09 44.68 -11.62
C ARG A 93 41.11 46.03 -12.35
N VAL A 94 41.94 46.95 -11.87
CA VAL A 94 41.93 48.34 -12.32
C VAL A 94 43.34 48.85 -12.65
N ALA A 95 43.48 49.46 -13.82
CA ALA A 95 44.62 50.27 -14.23
C ALA A 95 44.21 51.74 -14.29
N LYS A 96 45.17 52.65 -14.08
CA LYS A 96 44.96 54.09 -14.26
C LYS A 96 46.06 54.66 -15.12
N ILE A 97 45.69 55.43 -16.13
CA ILE A 97 46.63 56.15 -16.98
C ILE A 97 46.46 57.65 -16.77
N LYS A 98 47.53 58.40 -16.99
CA LYS A 98 47.53 59.86 -16.94
C LYS A 98 47.95 60.39 -18.30
N VAL A 99 47.07 61.19 -18.91
CA VAL A 99 47.36 61.95 -20.13
C VAL A 99 47.70 63.37 -19.70
N SER A 100 48.88 63.86 -20.09
CA SER A 100 49.36 65.20 -19.72
C SER A 100 49.81 65.98 -20.95
N SER A 101 49.58 67.29 -20.96
CA SER A 101 50.21 68.18 -21.94
C SER A 101 51.74 68.11 -21.82
N ALA A 102 52.46 68.43 -22.88
CA ALA A 102 53.92 68.34 -22.94
C ALA A 102 54.62 69.20 -21.86
N ASP A 103 54.03 70.35 -21.53
CA ASP A 103 54.45 71.26 -20.45
C ASP A 103 53.94 70.85 -19.05
N LYS A 104 53.15 69.76 -18.98
CA LYS A 104 52.48 69.22 -17.79
C LYS A 104 51.53 70.18 -17.08
N SER A 105 51.14 71.28 -17.73
CA SER A 105 50.20 72.26 -17.17
C SER A 105 48.76 71.75 -17.12
N LEU A 106 48.41 70.80 -18.00
CA LEU A 106 47.11 70.13 -18.05
C LEU A 106 47.31 68.62 -17.92
N SER A 107 46.45 67.96 -17.15
CA SER A 107 46.43 66.50 -17.12
C SER A 107 45.05 65.94 -16.79
N LYS A 108 44.78 64.73 -17.28
CA LYS A 108 43.59 63.94 -16.97
C LYS A 108 43.97 62.51 -16.62
N ILE A 109 43.23 61.92 -15.67
CA ILE A 109 43.37 60.53 -15.29
C ILE A 109 42.21 59.74 -15.89
N ILE A 110 42.53 58.64 -16.54
CA ILE A 110 41.54 57.70 -17.07
C ILE A 110 41.67 56.39 -16.31
N VAL A 111 40.53 55.85 -15.88
CA VAL A 111 40.43 54.57 -15.18
C VAL A 111 40.04 53.47 -16.17
N ILE A 112 40.78 52.37 -16.16
CA ILE A 112 40.51 51.18 -16.97
C ILE A 112 40.18 50.05 -16.00
N LYS A 113 38.94 49.56 -16.05
CA LYS A 113 38.47 48.45 -15.22
C LYS A 113 38.22 47.22 -16.08
N GLN A 114 38.76 46.08 -15.69
CA GLN A 114 38.52 44.81 -16.36
C GLN A 114 37.83 43.84 -15.39
N HIS A 115 36.66 43.34 -15.79
CA HIS A 115 35.87 42.44 -14.96
C HIS A 115 36.50 41.05 -14.82
N GLY A 116 36.25 40.39 -13.68
CA GLY A 116 36.63 38.99 -13.46
C GLY A 116 35.66 37.97 -14.09
N ASN A 117 35.91 36.69 -13.88
CA ASN A 117 35.01 35.58 -14.23
C ASN A 117 33.73 35.66 -13.41
N THR A 118 32.57 35.43 -14.05
CA THR A 118 31.29 35.32 -13.34
C THR A 118 31.34 34.13 -12.38
N PRO A 119 31.11 34.32 -11.06
CA PRO A 119 31.11 33.21 -10.11
C PRO A 119 29.99 32.22 -10.43
N THR A 120 30.31 30.94 -10.45
CA THR A 120 29.40 29.83 -10.74
C THR A 120 29.57 28.72 -9.71
N LEU A 121 28.45 28.27 -9.16
CA LEU A 121 28.36 27.08 -8.32
C LEU A 121 27.04 26.40 -8.71
N ILE A 122 27.13 25.23 -9.32
CA ILE A 122 25.99 24.46 -9.80
C ILE A 122 26.08 23.03 -9.25
N VAL A 123 24.99 22.58 -8.64
CA VAL A 123 24.81 21.19 -8.21
C VAL A 123 23.86 20.49 -9.19
N ASP A 124 24.24 19.34 -9.70
CA ASP A 124 23.45 18.58 -10.69
C ASP A 124 22.12 18.05 -10.13
N LYS A 125 22.03 17.80 -8.82
CA LYS A 125 20.85 17.26 -8.12
C LYS A 125 20.50 18.09 -6.88
N THR A 126 19.24 18.52 -6.81
CA THR A 126 18.70 19.29 -5.67
C THR A 126 17.87 18.43 -4.71
N ALA A 127 17.56 17.18 -5.08
CA ALA A 127 16.86 16.24 -4.22
C ALA A 127 17.36 14.80 -4.42
N LEU A 128 17.46 14.04 -3.32
CA LEU A 128 17.83 12.63 -3.30
C LEU A 128 16.90 11.86 -2.37
N LYS A 129 16.63 10.60 -2.72
CA LYS A 129 15.78 9.70 -1.93
C LYS A 129 16.51 8.40 -1.66
N PHE A 130 16.63 8.06 -0.38
CA PHE A 130 17.21 6.81 0.11
C PHE A 130 16.12 5.94 0.73
N LEU A 131 16.20 4.64 0.48
CA LEU A 131 15.23 3.65 0.97
C LEU A 131 15.81 2.77 2.07
N ASN A 132 17.13 2.56 2.07
CA ASN A 132 17.79 1.61 2.95
C ASN A 132 19.00 2.22 3.69
N PRO A 133 19.48 1.56 4.75
CA PRO A 133 20.78 1.85 5.36
C PRO A 133 21.94 1.65 4.39
N GLY A 134 22.89 2.58 4.37
CA GLY A 134 24.08 2.49 3.50
C GLY A 134 23.82 2.89 2.05
N ASP A 135 22.58 3.22 1.70
CA ASP A 135 22.26 3.84 0.42
C ASP A 135 23.13 5.07 0.22
N ASN A 136 23.59 5.23 -1.02
CA ASN A 136 24.46 6.32 -1.40
C ASN A 136 24.11 6.81 -2.80
N ALA A 137 24.40 8.08 -3.05
CA ALA A 137 24.24 8.68 -4.36
C ALA A 137 25.36 9.69 -4.62
N ALA A 138 25.87 9.68 -5.86
CA ALA A 138 26.80 10.68 -6.32
C ALA A 138 26.07 11.92 -6.85
N ILE A 139 26.60 13.09 -6.53
CA ILE A 139 26.28 14.39 -7.10
C ILE A 139 27.54 14.97 -7.75
N GLU A 140 27.35 15.84 -8.74
CA GLU A 140 28.42 16.57 -9.43
C GLU A 140 28.31 18.06 -9.10
N ILE A 141 29.42 18.65 -8.65
CA ILE A 141 29.55 20.08 -8.37
C ILE A 141 30.37 20.72 -9.49
N LYS A 142 29.75 21.63 -10.25
CA LYS A 142 30.42 22.43 -11.28
C LYS A 142 30.62 23.84 -10.74
N SER A 143 31.86 24.21 -10.47
CA SER A 143 32.18 25.51 -9.88
C SER A 143 33.52 26.07 -10.35
N ASN A 144 33.59 27.40 -10.45
CA ASN A 144 34.82 28.17 -10.63
C ASN A 144 35.23 28.95 -9.36
N MET A 145 34.58 28.68 -8.23
CA MET A 145 34.90 29.24 -6.90
C MET A 145 35.26 28.12 -5.92
N THR A 146 35.78 28.49 -4.74
CA THR A 146 35.97 27.49 -3.68
C THR A 146 34.62 27.12 -3.07
N TRP A 147 34.50 25.87 -2.61
CA TRP A 147 33.26 25.39 -2.04
C TRP A 147 33.51 24.41 -0.90
N SER A 148 32.52 24.28 -0.02
CA SER A 148 32.51 23.34 1.09
C SER A 148 31.12 22.76 1.32
N LEU A 149 31.03 21.65 2.06
CA LEU A 149 29.77 21.02 2.41
C LEU A 149 29.46 21.20 3.89
N SER A 150 28.19 21.44 4.20
CA SER A 150 27.69 21.42 5.57
C SER A 150 26.32 20.74 5.64
N SER A 151 26.02 20.12 6.76
CA SER A 151 24.69 19.57 7.05
C SER A 151 24.46 19.54 8.56
N ALA A 152 23.21 19.78 8.99
CA ALA A 152 22.78 19.53 10.36
C ALA A 152 22.30 18.09 10.58
N ALA A 153 22.20 17.28 9.51
CA ALA A 153 21.80 15.89 9.58
C ALA A 153 23.02 15.01 9.91
N ASP A 154 23.14 14.61 11.17
CA ASP A 154 24.18 13.72 11.70
C ASP A 154 24.19 12.31 11.07
N TRP A 155 23.10 11.93 10.40
CA TRP A 155 22.93 10.66 9.71
C TRP A 155 23.39 10.66 8.24
N LEU A 156 23.88 11.80 7.73
CA LEU A 156 24.46 11.93 6.39
C LEU A 156 25.97 12.13 6.47
N THR A 157 26.71 11.37 5.67
CA THR A 157 28.15 11.53 5.49
C THR A 157 28.49 11.62 4.00
N TRP A 158 29.72 12.02 3.66
CA TRP A 158 30.14 12.14 2.27
C TRP A 158 31.61 11.81 2.03
N GLU A 159 31.90 11.34 0.82
CA GLU A 159 33.23 11.16 0.27
C GLU A 159 33.41 12.11 -0.93
N ILE A 160 34.52 12.84 -1.00
CA ILE A 160 34.79 13.82 -2.06
C ILE A 160 35.94 13.32 -2.94
N THR A 161 35.69 13.24 -4.25
CA THR A 161 36.71 12.90 -5.26
C THR A 161 36.65 13.93 -6.39
N GLY A 162 37.51 14.95 -6.33
CA GLY A 162 37.47 16.08 -7.26
C GLY A 162 36.14 16.83 -7.15
N ASN A 163 35.38 16.87 -8.25
CA ASN A 163 34.08 17.54 -8.34
C ASN A 163 32.89 16.61 -8.03
N GLN A 164 33.14 15.34 -7.73
CA GLN A 164 32.09 14.39 -7.35
C GLN A 164 32.00 14.25 -5.84
N VAL A 165 30.78 14.29 -5.32
CA VAL A 165 30.48 14.06 -3.90
C VAL A 165 29.55 12.86 -3.82
N LYS A 166 29.97 11.83 -3.10
CA LYS A 166 29.14 10.65 -2.81
C LYS A 166 28.54 10.80 -1.42
N LEU A 167 27.24 11.10 -1.37
CA LEU A 167 26.46 11.16 -0.13
C LEU A 167 26.07 9.76 0.31
N ILE A 168 26.21 9.47 1.61
CA ILE A 168 25.94 8.17 2.22
C ILE A 168 25.01 8.38 3.42
N ALA A 169 23.96 7.56 3.53
CA ALA A 169 23.00 7.65 4.63
C ALA A 169 23.12 6.48 5.62
N ILE A 170 23.20 6.81 6.90
CA ILE A 170 23.04 5.84 8.00
C ILE A 170 21.57 5.39 8.06
N ALA A 171 21.28 4.21 8.61
CA ALA A 171 19.92 3.71 8.82
C ALA A 171 19.02 4.74 9.54
N ASN A 172 17.76 4.89 9.11
CA ASN A 172 16.74 5.59 9.89
C ASN A 172 16.05 4.59 10.83
N PRO A 173 16.32 4.63 12.15
CA PRO A 173 15.75 3.67 13.09
C PRO A 173 14.28 3.97 13.44
N ASN A 174 13.73 5.10 12.98
CA ASN A 174 12.37 5.54 13.30
C ASN A 174 11.37 5.07 12.24
N GLN A 175 10.08 5.09 12.57
CA GLN A 175 8.99 4.59 11.72
C GLN A 175 8.59 5.54 10.56
N GLY A 176 8.98 6.82 10.63
CA GLY A 176 8.62 7.85 9.65
C GLY A 176 9.75 8.21 8.67
N GLU A 177 9.40 8.87 7.57
CA GLU A 177 10.40 9.49 6.68
C GLU A 177 11.09 10.64 7.43
N ARG A 178 12.42 10.70 7.31
CA ARG A 178 13.22 11.84 7.80
C ARG A 178 13.82 12.61 6.64
N VAL A 179 14.02 13.90 6.85
CA VAL A 179 14.58 14.84 5.86
C VAL A 179 15.86 15.44 6.41
N GLY A 180 16.90 15.49 5.58
CA GLY A 180 18.18 16.11 5.87
C GLY A 180 18.54 17.08 4.76
N LEU A 181 19.11 18.22 5.12
CA LEU A 181 19.56 19.22 4.16
C LEU A 181 21.08 19.22 4.10
N VAL A 182 21.63 19.09 2.89
CA VAL A 182 23.06 19.25 2.63
C VAL A 182 23.25 20.53 1.85
N THR A 183 24.05 21.45 2.38
CA THR A 183 24.33 22.74 1.74
C THR A 183 25.71 22.70 1.12
N VAL A 184 25.77 23.01 -0.19
CA VAL A 184 27.02 23.31 -0.90
C VAL A 184 27.25 24.81 -0.76
N ASN A 185 28.22 25.18 0.06
CA ASN A 185 28.54 26.57 0.38
C ASN A 185 29.57 27.09 -0.62
N GLY A 186 29.27 28.22 -1.28
CA GLY A 186 30.25 28.95 -2.07
C GLY A 186 31.01 29.99 -1.24
N ASP A 187 31.80 30.84 -1.90
CA ASP A 187 32.56 31.92 -1.25
C ASP A 187 31.65 32.97 -0.57
N SER A 188 30.35 32.99 -0.90
CA SER A 188 29.34 33.85 -0.29
C SER A 188 28.00 33.12 -0.16
N PRO A 189 27.20 33.36 0.91
CA PRO A 189 25.92 32.71 1.13
C PRO A 189 24.92 32.82 -0.03
N ILE A 190 25.05 33.86 -0.87
CA ILE A 190 24.19 34.06 -2.04
C ILE A 190 24.35 32.96 -3.10
N PHE A 191 25.48 32.24 -3.10
CA PHE A 191 25.76 31.16 -4.04
C PHE A 191 25.40 29.79 -3.47
N ASN A 192 25.03 29.71 -2.20
CA ASN A 192 24.77 28.43 -1.53
C ASN A 192 23.63 27.67 -2.23
N GLN A 193 23.87 26.39 -2.51
CA GLN A 193 22.85 25.49 -3.01
C GLN A 193 22.50 24.46 -1.93
N THR A 194 21.22 24.10 -1.84
CA THR A 194 20.76 23.10 -0.86
C THR A 194 20.20 21.88 -1.58
N ILE A 195 20.59 20.72 -1.08
CA ILE A 195 20.14 19.41 -1.53
C ILE A 195 19.25 18.83 -0.44
N THR A 196 18.02 18.49 -0.81
CA THR A 196 17.08 17.82 0.10
C THR A 196 17.25 16.32 0.00
N VAL A 197 17.63 15.67 1.09
CA VAL A 197 17.76 14.20 1.15
C VAL A 197 16.64 13.65 2.01
N THR A 198 15.81 12.77 1.46
CA THR A 198 14.79 12.06 2.25
C THR A 198 15.17 10.59 2.42
N GLN A 199 14.90 10.04 3.60
CA GLN A 199 15.12 8.62 3.88
C GLN A 199 13.92 8.01 4.59
N LYS A 200 13.40 6.90 4.04
CA LYS A 200 12.35 6.13 4.71
C LYS A 200 12.85 5.50 6.01
N GLY A 201 11.94 5.36 6.97
CA GLY A 201 12.15 4.66 8.23
C GLY A 201 12.21 3.13 8.09
N THR A 202 12.61 2.43 9.16
CA THR A 202 12.47 0.96 9.26
C THR A 202 11.00 0.55 9.18
N VAL A 203 10.67 -0.40 8.29
CA VAL A 203 9.32 -0.99 8.16
C VAL A 203 8.97 -1.72 9.47
N GLU A 204 7.96 -1.22 10.19
CA GLU A 204 7.52 -1.78 11.48
C GLU A 204 6.79 -3.12 11.29
N PHE A 205 5.79 -3.13 10.41
CA PHE A 205 5.04 -4.32 10.01
C PHE A 205 4.28 -4.05 8.71
N ASP A 206 4.49 -4.87 7.69
CA ASP A 206 3.69 -4.88 6.46
C ASP A 206 3.36 -6.33 6.06
N ILE A 207 2.20 -6.52 5.44
CA ILE A 207 1.76 -7.81 4.93
C ILE A 207 1.13 -7.65 3.56
N ASN A 208 1.52 -8.52 2.62
CA ASN A 208 1.07 -8.46 1.23
C ASN A 208 -0.47 -8.48 1.06
N THR A 209 -1.22 -9.10 1.99
CA THR A 209 -2.69 -9.05 2.04
C THR A 209 -3.23 -9.39 3.43
N LYS A 210 -4.43 -8.90 3.74
CA LYS A 210 -5.24 -9.33 4.90
C LYS A 210 -6.38 -10.27 4.52
N ASN A 211 -6.48 -10.64 3.24
CA ASN A 211 -7.51 -11.50 2.71
C ASN A 211 -6.88 -12.59 1.84
N VAL A 212 -6.90 -13.82 2.34
CA VAL A 212 -6.51 -15.02 1.62
C VAL A 212 -7.76 -15.69 1.07
N GLN A 213 -7.74 -16.02 -0.22
CA GLN A 213 -8.85 -16.67 -0.91
C GLN A 213 -8.34 -17.93 -1.61
N PHE A 214 -8.94 -19.06 -1.28
CA PHE A 214 -8.73 -20.33 -1.98
C PHE A 214 -9.96 -20.68 -2.83
N THR A 215 -9.71 -21.34 -3.95
CA THR A 215 -10.78 -22.04 -4.67
C THR A 215 -11.10 -23.36 -3.95
N LYS A 216 -12.18 -24.04 -4.37
CA LYS A 216 -12.52 -25.38 -3.86
C LYS A 216 -11.39 -26.40 -3.96
N GLU A 217 -10.45 -26.25 -4.88
CA GLU A 217 -9.34 -27.19 -5.03
C GLU A 217 -8.26 -27.00 -3.94
N GLY A 218 -8.28 -25.87 -3.24
CA GLY A 218 -7.31 -25.55 -2.19
C GLY A 218 -5.96 -25.13 -2.77
N GLY A 219 -4.89 -25.45 -2.05
CA GLY A 219 -3.51 -25.14 -2.40
C GLY A 219 -2.76 -24.39 -1.31
N ASN A 220 -1.68 -23.72 -1.71
CA ASN A 220 -0.82 -22.93 -0.83
C ASN A 220 -0.94 -21.44 -1.18
N PHE A 221 -0.99 -20.60 -0.16
CA PHE A 221 -0.91 -19.15 -0.27
C PHE A 221 0.20 -18.64 0.66
N VAL A 222 1.09 -17.80 0.14
CA VAL A 222 2.20 -17.26 0.95
C VAL A 222 1.86 -15.82 1.34
N LEU A 223 1.81 -15.57 2.65
CA LEU A 223 1.79 -14.23 3.21
C LEU A 223 3.24 -13.80 3.45
N ASP A 224 3.66 -12.74 2.78
CA ASP A 224 4.95 -12.10 3.03
C ASP A 224 4.76 -11.06 4.15
N VAL A 225 5.37 -11.33 5.31
CA VAL A 225 5.33 -10.51 6.51
C VAL A 225 6.68 -9.81 6.66
N GLN A 226 6.69 -8.49 6.46
CA GLN A 226 7.88 -7.66 6.60
C GLN A 226 7.81 -6.92 7.94
N THR A 227 8.77 -7.17 8.83
CA THR A 227 8.82 -6.51 10.14
C THR A 227 10.25 -6.47 10.67
N ASN A 228 10.52 -5.49 11.54
CA ASN A 228 11.80 -5.31 12.22
C ASN A 228 11.86 -6.02 13.59
N GLN A 229 10.80 -6.71 13.99
CA GLN A 229 10.73 -7.49 15.24
C GLN A 229 10.28 -8.92 14.97
N ASP A 230 10.50 -9.80 15.94
CA ASP A 230 9.93 -11.14 15.87
C ASP A 230 8.40 -11.10 16.02
N TRP A 231 7.72 -12.08 15.44
CA TRP A 231 6.26 -12.13 15.39
C TRP A 231 5.73 -13.55 15.51
N THR A 232 4.56 -13.72 16.09
CA THR A 232 3.89 -15.02 16.24
C THR A 232 2.58 -15.04 15.47
N TYR A 233 1.98 -16.21 15.27
CA TYR A 233 0.63 -16.32 14.72
C TYR A 233 -0.21 -17.35 15.47
N LYS A 234 -1.52 -17.17 15.45
CA LYS A 234 -2.51 -18.11 15.97
C LYS A 234 -3.67 -18.25 14.98
N ILE A 235 -4.01 -19.49 14.64
CA ILE A 235 -5.24 -19.80 13.87
C ILE A 235 -6.41 -19.85 14.86
N SER A 236 -7.59 -19.37 14.44
CA SER A 236 -8.78 -19.37 15.29
C SER A 236 -9.12 -20.79 15.78
N GLU A 237 -9.49 -20.96 17.05
CA GLU A 237 -9.64 -22.27 17.71
C GLU A 237 -10.69 -23.19 17.08
N LYS A 238 -11.66 -22.62 16.35
CA LYS A 238 -12.70 -23.38 15.65
C LYS A 238 -12.29 -23.80 14.23
N THR A 239 -11.14 -23.37 13.74
CA THR A 239 -10.68 -23.62 12.38
C THR A 239 -9.75 -24.83 12.34
N THR A 240 -10.19 -25.88 11.66
CA THR A 240 -9.42 -27.12 11.45
C THR A 240 -9.13 -27.40 9.97
N TRP A 241 -9.68 -26.60 9.06
CA TRP A 241 -9.69 -26.89 7.63
C TRP A 241 -8.48 -26.35 6.87
N PHE A 242 -7.66 -25.47 7.46
CA PHE A 242 -6.36 -25.07 6.89
C PHE A 242 -5.27 -25.10 7.95
N THR A 243 -4.02 -25.13 7.49
CA THR A 243 -2.83 -25.01 8.33
C THR A 243 -2.02 -23.81 7.89
N ALA A 244 -1.12 -23.35 8.76
CA ALA A 244 -0.14 -22.34 8.40
C ALA A 244 1.22 -22.76 8.96
N VAL A 245 2.30 -22.46 8.23
CA VAL A 245 3.68 -22.74 8.63
C VAL A 245 4.51 -21.48 8.41
N ARG A 246 5.21 -21.05 9.46
CA ARG A 246 6.11 -19.89 9.41
C ARG A 246 7.51 -20.36 9.03
N ASP A 247 8.10 -19.66 8.07
CA ASP A 247 9.51 -19.76 7.70
C ASP A 247 10.07 -18.33 7.57
N GLY A 248 10.73 -17.85 8.63
CA GLY A 248 11.22 -16.47 8.74
C GLY A 248 10.11 -15.42 8.59
N GLY A 249 10.22 -14.60 7.54
CA GLY A 249 9.22 -13.57 7.18
C GLY A 249 8.05 -14.07 6.34
N LYS A 250 7.96 -15.37 6.06
CA LYS A 250 6.88 -15.95 5.26
C LYS A 250 5.95 -16.81 6.12
N LEU A 251 4.65 -16.66 5.91
CA LEU A 251 3.64 -17.56 6.46
C LEU A 251 2.94 -18.28 5.30
N THR A 252 3.24 -19.55 5.11
CA THR A 252 2.57 -20.38 4.10
C THR A 252 1.29 -20.95 4.68
N VAL A 253 0.14 -20.51 4.16
CA VAL A 253 -1.19 -21.01 4.49
C VAL A 253 -1.54 -22.12 3.49
N THR A 254 -1.92 -23.30 3.98
CA THR A 254 -2.25 -24.47 3.16
C THR A 254 -3.67 -24.92 3.44
N ALA A 255 -4.50 -24.97 2.40
CA ALA A 255 -5.87 -25.48 2.44
C ALA A 255 -5.99 -26.72 1.55
N PRO A 256 -6.62 -27.82 2.02
CA PRO A 256 -6.94 -28.98 1.19
C PRO A 256 -8.13 -28.68 0.28
N LYS A 257 -8.49 -29.63 -0.58
CA LYS A 257 -9.72 -29.55 -1.36
C LYS A 257 -10.96 -29.49 -0.46
N ASN A 258 -11.83 -28.52 -0.70
CA ASN A 258 -13.13 -28.38 -0.04
C ASN A 258 -14.23 -29.05 -0.88
N ASN A 259 -14.79 -30.14 -0.35
CA ASN A 259 -15.88 -30.90 -0.97
C ASN A 259 -17.26 -30.52 -0.41
N PHE A 260 -17.33 -29.49 0.44
CA PHE A 260 -18.55 -29.07 1.13
C PHE A 260 -18.81 -27.58 0.89
N MET A 261 -19.58 -26.95 1.75
CA MET A 261 -19.95 -25.53 1.64
C MET A 261 -18.74 -24.60 1.80
N ASP A 262 -18.92 -23.33 1.41
CA ASP A 262 -17.95 -22.26 1.66
C ASP A 262 -17.56 -22.24 3.15
N GLN A 263 -16.27 -22.09 3.40
CA GLN A 263 -15.72 -22.04 4.75
C GLN A 263 -14.82 -20.83 4.94
N SER A 264 -14.78 -20.34 6.18
CA SER A 264 -13.96 -19.20 6.56
C SER A 264 -13.30 -19.44 7.91
N GLY A 265 -12.16 -18.78 8.09
CA GLY A 265 -11.39 -18.78 9.33
C GLY A 265 -10.48 -17.57 9.36
N THR A 266 -9.78 -17.40 10.48
CA THR A 266 -8.85 -16.27 10.65
C THR A 266 -7.52 -16.72 11.20
N ILE A 267 -6.48 -15.99 10.79
CA ILE A 267 -5.15 -16.05 11.38
C ILE A 267 -4.92 -14.71 12.06
N THR A 268 -4.55 -14.73 13.34
CA THR A 268 -4.07 -13.52 14.03
C THR A 268 -2.55 -13.56 14.04
N ILE A 269 -1.92 -12.56 13.44
CA ILE A 269 -0.47 -12.33 13.49
C ILE A 269 -0.21 -11.29 14.57
N THR A 270 0.69 -11.60 15.50
CA THR A 270 1.00 -10.77 16.66
C THR A 270 2.46 -10.33 16.59
N TYR A 271 2.70 -9.02 16.69
CA TYR A 271 4.03 -8.44 16.82
C TYR A 271 4.01 -7.39 17.93
N GLY A 272 4.89 -7.50 18.92
CA GLY A 272 4.82 -6.67 20.12
C GLY A 272 3.43 -6.69 20.77
N LEU A 273 2.77 -5.53 20.86
CA LEU A 273 1.41 -5.37 21.38
C LEU A 273 0.32 -5.33 20.30
N ILE A 274 0.69 -5.46 19.03
CA ILE A 274 -0.20 -5.27 17.89
C ILE A 274 -0.64 -6.62 17.34
N ASN A 275 -1.93 -6.71 17.01
CA ASN A 275 -2.56 -7.89 16.43
C ASN A 275 -3.17 -7.54 15.07
N VAL A 276 -2.79 -8.29 14.04
CA VAL A 276 -3.33 -8.17 12.69
C VAL A 276 -4.11 -9.43 12.34
N VAL A 277 -5.38 -9.25 11.99
CA VAL A 277 -6.26 -10.35 11.58
C VAL A 277 -6.22 -10.49 10.06
N VAL A 278 -5.89 -11.70 9.61
CA VAL A 278 -5.97 -12.13 8.21
C VAL A 278 -7.19 -13.04 8.06
N ASN A 279 -8.10 -12.66 7.15
CA ASN A 279 -9.26 -13.48 6.80
C ASN A 279 -8.84 -14.53 5.77
N VAL A 280 -9.17 -15.79 6.04
CA VAL A 280 -8.94 -16.89 5.11
C VAL A 280 -10.30 -17.45 4.70
N LYS A 281 -10.60 -17.46 3.41
CA LYS A 281 -11.83 -18.04 2.87
C LYS A 281 -11.50 -19.08 1.82
N GLN A 282 -12.34 -20.10 1.73
CA GLN A 282 -12.27 -21.10 0.68
C GLN A 282 -13.67 -21.35 0.13
N THR A 283 -13.79 -21.25 -1.19
CA THR A 283 -15.05 -21.61 -1.87
C THR A 283 -15.28 -23.11 -1.82
N GLY A 284 -16.55 -23.49 -1.82
CA GLY A 284 -17.00 -24.88 -1.76
C GLY A 284 -17.94 -25.24 -2.90
N ILE A 285 -18.74 -26.27 -2.69
CA ILE A 285 -19.86 -26.67 -3.51
C ILE A 285 -21.13 -26.15 -2.82
N PRO A 286 -21.77 -25.07 -3.32
CA PRO A 286 -22.80 -24.37 -2.57
C PRO A 286 -24.15 -25.11 -2.52
N THR A 287 -24.47 -25.94 -3.51
CA THR A 287 -25.72 -26.72 -3.55
C THR A 287 -25.70 -27.74 -4.68
N GLY A 288 -26.69 -28.64 -4.69
CA GLY A 288 -26.98 -29.52 -5.81
C GLY A 288 -26.46 -30.94 -5.65
N ASN A 289 -26.53 -31.70 -6.73
CA ASN A 289 -26.26 -33.14 -6.74
C ASN A 289 -24.85 -33.51 -6.28
N GLU A 290 -23.83 -32.73 -6.66
CA GLU A 290 -22.45 -33.02 -6.27
C GLU A 290 -22.23 -32.81 -4.76
N LEU A 291 -22.86 -31.79 -4.15
CA LEU A 291 -22.80 -31.61 -2.69
C LEU A 291 -23.48 -32.78 -1.97
N ASP A 292 -24.69 -33.15 -2.40
CA ASP A 292 -25.41 -34.28 -1.85
C ASP A 292 -24.56 -35.57 -1.93
N ARG A 293 -23.91 -35.81 -3.08
CA ARG A 293 -23.00 -36.95 -3.26
C ARG A 293 -21.82 -36.92 -2.30
N GLN A 294 -21.15 -35.78 -2.13
CA GLN A 294 -20.02 -35.65 -1.21
C GLN A 294 -20.45 -35.89 0.25
N ILE A 295 -21.65 -35.46 0.64
CA ILE A 295 -22.21 -35.72 1.98
C ILE A 295 -22.47 -37.22 2.17
N LEU A 296 -23.01 -37.91 1.15
CA LEU A 296 -23.18 -39.38 1.22
C LEU A 296 -21.82 -40.09 1.36
N ILE A 297 -20.78 -39.64 0.67
CA ILE A 297 -19.42 -40.19 0.82
C ILE A 297 -18.89 -39.93 2.24
N ALA A 298 -19.13 -38.75 2.80
CA ALA A 298 -18.76 -38.43 4.18
C ALA A 298 -19.48 -39.33 5.20
N LEU A 299 -20.78 -39.58 4.99
CA LEU A 299 -21.56 -40.54 5.79
C LEU A 299 -20.96 -41.94 5.70
N TYR A 300 -20.69 -42.42 4.49
CA TYR A 300 -20.08 -43.73 4.26
C TYR A 300 -18.73 -43.87 4.98
N ASN A 301 -17.84 -42.89 4.85
CA ASN A 301 -16.52 -42.93 5.46
C ASN A 301 -16.56 -42.82 6.98
N THR A 302 -17.37 -41.90 7.51
CA THR A 302 -17.45 -41.62 8.95
C THR A 302 -18.14 -42.75 9.70
N MET A 303 -19.15 -43.36 9.07
CA MET A 303 -20.06 -44.26 9.77
C MET A 303 -19.81 -45.75 9.52
N GLY A 304 -18.60 -46.10 9.06
CA GLY A 304 -18.18 -47.49 8.85
C GLY A 304 -18.82 -48.17 7.65
N GLY A 305 -19.07 -47.42 6.57
CA GLY A 305 -19.78 -47.82 5.35
C GLY A 305 -19.38 -49.16 4.74
N ALA A 306 -18.08 -49.48 4.79
CA ALA A 306 -17.56 -50.76 4.30
C ALA A 306 -18.20 -51.97 5.01
N ASN A 307 -18.67 -51.79 6.24
CA ASN A 307 -19.24 -52.82 7.10
C ASN A 307 -20.77 -52.76 7.22
N TRP A 308 -21.43 -51.90 6.43
CA TRP A 308 -22.88 -51.84 6.43
C TRP A 308 -23.49 -53.14 5.87
N THR A 309 -24.66 -53.48 6.39
CA THR A 309 -25.45 -54.62 5.92
C THR A 309 -26.19 -54.26 4.61
N GLY A 310 -26.41 -55.25 3.75
CA GLY A 310 -27.05 -55.07 2.44
C GLY A 310 -26.08 -54.81 1.29
N THR A 311 -26.59 -54.23 0.19
CA THR A 311 -25.82 -53.95 -1.02
C THR A 311 -24.70 -52.96 -0.74
N LYS A 312 -23.47 -53.34 -1.09
CA LYS A 312 -22.29 -52.49 -0.93
C LYS A 312 -22.40 -51.25 -1.80
N TRP A 313 -22.09 -50.10 -1.21
CA TRP A 313 -22.12 -48.85 -1.92
C TRP A 313 -20.98 -48.76 -2.94
N ASN A 314 -21.30 -48.25 -4.13
CA ASN A 314 -20.28 -47.83 -5.09
C ASN A 314 -20.15 -46.31 -5.06
N ILE A 315 -19.25 -45.80 -4.20
CA ILE A 315 -19.05 -44.37 -3.98
C ILE A 315 -18.43 -43.63 -5.19
N THR A 316 -17.95 -44.35 -6.20
CA THR A 316 -17.47 -43.75 -7.46
C THR A 316 -18.59 -43.53 -8.46
N ALA A 317 -19.76 -44.14 -8.27
CA ALA A 317 -20.91 -43.92 -9.14
C ALA A 317 -21.43 -42.48 -9.04
N ALA A 318 -21.97 -41.98 -10.15
CA ALA A 318 -22.77 -40.76 -10.15
C ALA A 318 -24.00 -40.93 -9.24
N LEU A 319 -24.54 -39.84 -8.72
CA LEU A 319 -25.76 -39.85 -7.91
C LEU A 319 -26.96 -39.48 -8.79
N THR A 320 -27.70 -40.47 -9.26
CA THR A 320 -28.95 -40.30 -10.04
C THR A 320 -30.04 -41.16 -9.42
N GLU A 321 -31.30 -40.98 -9.83
CA GLU A 321 -32.40 -41.85 -9.37
C GLU A 321 -32.10 -43.34 -9.63
N ALA A 322 -31.57 -43.67 -10.81
CA ALA A 322 -31.25 -45.04 -11.20
C ALA A 322 -30.06 -45.61 -10.40
N THR A 323 -28.98 -44.84 -10.23
CA THR A 323 -27.81 -45.33 -9.49
C THR A 323 -28.05 -45.35 -8.00
N ALA A 324 -28.93 -44.50 -7.45
CA ALA A 324 -29.31 -44.56 -6.05
C ALA A 324 -29.95 -45.91 -5.70
N ALA A 325 -30.87 -46.39 -6.54
CA ALA A 325 -31.50 -47.70 -6.40
C ALA A 325 -30.50 -48.86 -6.53
N ALA A 326 -29.52 -48.74 -7.43
CA ALA A 326 -28.57 -49.81 -7.73
C ALA A 326 -27.35 -49.86 -6.79
N SER A 327 -26.85 -48.71 -6.36
CA SER A 327 -25.48 -48.54 -5.84
C SER A 327 -25.38 -47.70 -4.56
N TRP A 328 -26.46 -47.04 -4.14
CA TRP A 328 -26.51 -46.26 -2.90
C TRP A 328 -27.64 -46.78 -2.00
N SER A 329 -27.56 -48.07 -1.64
CA SER A 329 -28.61 -48.76 -0.87
C SER A 329 -29.10 -47.92 0.32
N GLY A 330 -30.41 -47.66 0.37
CA GLY A 330 -31.06 -46.85 1.39
C GLY A 330 -31.15 -45.36 1.07
N VAL A 331 -30.61 -44.90 -0.06
CA VAL A 331 -30.77 -43.51 -0.53
C VAL A 331 -31.88 -43.45 -1.55
N THR A 332 -32.83 -42.53 -1.36
CA THR A 332 -33.80 -42.15 -2.38
C THR A 332 -33.42 -40.80 -2.95
N VAL A 333 -33.29 -40.74 -4.28
CA VAL A 333 -33.04 -39.52 -5.03
C VAL A 333 -34.30 -39.17 -5.82
N ALA A 334 -34.58 -37.87 -5.98
CA ALA A 334 -35.61 -37.38 -6.88
C ALA A 334 -35.17 -36.05 -7.52
N LYS A 335 -35.70 -35.77 -8.72
CA LYS A 335 -35.49 -34.47 -9.35
C LYS A 335 -36.16 -33.32 -8.60
N VAL A 336 -35.38 -32.29 -8.29
CA VAL A 336 -35.82 -30.99 -7.80
C VAL A 336 -35.30 -29.94 -8.77
N ASN A 337 -36.20 -29.24 -9.47
CA ASN A 337 -35.85 -28.27 -10.52
C ASN A 337 -34.89 -28.83 -11.57
N GLY A 338 -35.08 -30.09 -11.97
CA GLY A 338 -34.26 -30.77 -12.98
C GLY A 338 -32.94 -31.35 -12.46
N VAL A 339 -32.58 -31.14 -11.18
CA VAL A 339 -31.35 -31.67 -10.55
C VAL A 339 -31.71 -32.82 -9.63
N ASP A 340 -30.96 -33.93 -9.71
CA ASP A 340 -31.10 -35.07 -8.81
C ASP A 340 -30.68 -34.68 -7.38
N ARG A 341 -31.59 -34.81 -6.41
CA ARG A 341 -31.37 -34.45 -5.00
C ARG A 341 -31.79 -35.58 -4.06
N VAL A 342 -31.09 -35.70 -2.92
CA VAL A 342 -31.43 -36.71 -1.90
C VAL A 342 -32.74 -36.34 -1.20
N LYS A 343 -33.71 -37.25 -1.21
CA LYS A 343 -35.02 -37.11 -0.56
C LYS A 343 -35.19 -37.96 0.68
N ALA A 344 -34.56 -39.13 0.74
CA ALA A 344 -34.65 -39.99 1.92
C ALA A 344 -33.36 -40.76 2.17
N LEU A 345 -33.06 -40.94 3.46
CA LEU A 345 -32.01 -41.82 3.96
C LEU A 345 -32.68 -42.89 4.85
N ASN A 346 -32.63 -44.15 4.41
CA ASN A 346 -33.12 -45.31 5.14
C ASN A 346 -31.95 -46.22 5.48
N PHE A 347 -31.39 -45.99 6.67
CA PHE A 347 -30.25 -46.70 7.25
C PHE A 347 -30.62 -47.46 8.54
N GLY A 348 -31.91 -47.75 8.72
CA GLY A 348 -32.39 -48.58 9.82
C GLY A 348 -31.77 -49.98 9.76
N GLY A 349 -31.18 -50.45 10.87
CA GLY A 349 -30.59 -51.80 10.94
C GLY A 349 -29.37 -52.02 10.04
N LYS A 350 -28.71 -50.95 9.56
CA LYS A 350 -27.57 -51.04 8.64
C LYS A 350 -26.22 -51.23 9.28
N ASN A 351 -26.17 -51.47 10.60
CA ASN A 351 -24.93 -51.62 11.37
C ASN A 351 -24.05 -50.36 11.27
N LEU A 352 -24.68 -49.18 11.28
CA LEU A 352 -24.00 -47.89 11.33
C LEU A 352 -23.17 -47.79 12.61
N LYS A 353 -21.96 -47.23 12.51
CA LYS A 353 -21.06 -47.04 13.66
C LYS A 353 -20.53 -45.61 13.70
N GLY A 354 -19.99 -45.16 14.83
CA GLY A 354 -19.33 -43.85 14.91
C GLY A 354 -20.30 -42.67 14.94
N PRO A 355 -19.81 -41.42 14.81
CA PRO A 355 -20.64 -40.22 14.91
C PRO A 355 -21.41 -39.92 13.62
N ILE A 356 -22.52 -39.20 13.76
CA ILE A 356 -23.21 -38.57 12.63
C ILE A 356 -22.34 -37.36 12.17
N PRO A 357 -21.84 -37.34 10.92
CA PRO A 357 -21.05 -36.21 10.42
C PRO A 357 -21.93 -34.95 10.30
N PRO A 358 -21.44 -33.76 10.70
CA PRO A 358 -22.20 -32.51 10.64
C PRO A 358 -22.63 -32.12 9.22
N GLU A 359 -21.94 -32.61 8.19
CA GLU A 359 -22.24 -32.37 6.78
C GLU A 359 -23.63 -32.90 6.37
N ILE A 360 -24.23 -33.83 7.12
CA ILE A 360 -25.60 -34.31 6.89
C ILE A 360 -26.61 -33.16 6.86
N GLY A 361 -26.36 -32.08 7.62
CA GLY A 361 -27.20 -30.90 7.69
C GLY A 361 -27.29 -30.10 6.39
N PHE A 362 -26.47 -30.42 5.39
CA PHE A 362 -26.47 -29.75 4.09
C PHE A 362 -27.30 -30.47 3.01
N LEU A 363 -27.94 -31.61 3.33
CA LEU A 363 -28.88 -32.29 2.44
C LEU A 363 -30.23 -31.54 2.38
N SER A 364 -30.24 -30.36 1.73
CA SER A 364 -31.33 -29.37 1.82
C SER A 364 -32.71 -29.88 1.37
N GLU A 365 -32.75 -30.97 0.59
CA GLU A 365 -33.97 -31.54 0.03
C GLU A 365 -34.49 -32.78 0.75
N VAL A 366 -33.77 -33.25 1.79
CA VAL A 366 -34.14 -34.47 2.51
C VAL A 366 -35.44 -34.28 3.30
N VAL A 367 -36.30 -35.29 3.23
CA VAL A 367 -37.62 -35.33 3.86
C VAL A 367 -37.65 -36.37 4.98
N THR A 368 -36.94 -37.48 4.80
CA THR A 368 -36.93 -38.59 5.77
C THR A 368 -35.50 -39.02 6.07
N ILE A 369 -35.18 -39.12 7.36
CA ILE A 369 -33.95 -39.74 7.85
C ILE A 369 -34.33 -40.81 8.87
N ASP A 370 -34.02 -42.06 8.54
CA ASP A 370 -34.14 -43.21 9.42
C ASP A 370 -32.76 -43.83 9.66
N MET A 371 -32.29 -43.78 10.90
CA MET A 371 -31.06 -44.43 11.36
C MET A 371 -31.34 -45.34 12.57
N ASN A 372 -32.55 -45.90 12.66
CA ASN A 372 -32.98 -46.71 13.79
C ASN A 372 -32.18 -48.02 13.93
N ASN A 373 -32.13 -48.57 15.13
CA ASN A 373 -31.74 -49.95 15.39
C ASN A 373 -30.34 -50.35 14.88
N ASN A 374 -29.34 -49.49 15.12
CA ASN A 374 -27.96 -49.71 14.71
C ASN A 374 -27.09 -50.31 15.84
N ASN A 375 -27.65 -51.26 16.60
CA ASN A 375 -26.96 -52.02 17.66
C ASN A 375 -26.19 -51.14 18.67
N GLN A 376 -26.70 -49.94 18.95
CA GLN A 376 -26.05 -48.93 19.81
C GLN A 376 -24.65 -48.47 19.37
N GLN A 377 -24.23 -48.74 18.12
CA GLN A 377 -22.89 -48.39 17.63
C GLN A 377 -22.79 -46.99 17.04
N LEU A 378 -23.93 -46.33 16.82
CA LEU A 378 -23.99 -44.92 16.46
C LEU A 378 -23.72 -44.06 17.71
N THR A 379 -22.58 -43.38 17.76
CA THR A 379 -22.04 -42.68 18.95
C THR A 379 -22.01 -41.16 18.77
N GLY A 380 -21.55 -40.41 19.78
CA GLY A 380 -21.42 -38.95 19.70
C GLY A 380 -22.73 -38.22 19.95
N THR A 381 -22.80 -36.95 19.54
CA THR A 381 -23.99 -36.09 19.70
C THR A 381 -24.70 -35.85 18.38
N ILE A 382 -25.95 -35.40 18.42
CA ILE A 382 -26.65 -34.92 17.22
C ILE A 382 -25.98 -33.61 16.75
N PRO A 383 -25.56 -33.51 15.49
CA PRO A 383 -25.01 -32.27 14.95
C PRO A 383 -26.07 -31.16 14.92
N ALA A 384 -25.74 -29.98 15.45
CA ALA A 384 -26.60 -28.79 15.39
C ALA A 384 -26.99 -28.42 13.94
N THR A 385 -26.12 -28.72 12.98
CA THR A 385 -26.35 -28.51 11.54
C THR A 385 -27.57 -29.25 11.01
N MET A 386 -28.04 -30.32 11.67
CA MET A 386 -29.30 -31.00 11.28
C MET A 386 -30.52 -30.07 11.37
N GLY A 387 -30.46 -28.99 12.15
CA GLY A 387 -31.51 -27.95 12.15
C GLY A 387 -31.67 -27.22 10.82
N ASN A 388 -30.70 -27.32 9.89
CA ASN A 388 -30.79 -26.71 8.56
C ASN A 388 -31.67 -27.50 7.58
N LEU A 389 -32.12 -28.70 7.96
CA LEU A 389 -32.94 -29.57 7.11
C LEU A 389 -34.41 -29.12 7.08
N ALA A 390 -34.67 -27.94 6.50
CA ALA A 390 -35.98 -27.28 6.51
C ALA A 390 -37.12 -28.09 5.85
N ASN A 391 -36.79 -29.13 5.07
CA ASN A 391 -37.74 -30.04 4.44
C ASN A 391 -37.99 -31.34 5.24
N LEU A 392 -37.26 -31.55 6.34
CA LEU A 392 -37.35 -32.78 7.11
C LEU A 392 -38.73 -32.91 7.76
N SER A 393 -39.37 -34.04 7.48
CA SER A 393 -40.69 -34.42 8.00
C SER A 393 -40.60 -35.57 8.99
N GLN A 394 -39.67 -36.51 8.78
CA GLN A 394 -39.52 -37.68 9.64
C GLN A 394 -38.06 -37.86 10.04
N LEU A 395 -37.82 -37.93 11.35
CA LEU A 395 -36.50 -38.18 11.92
C LEU A 395 -36.57 -39.32 12.94
N THR A 396 -35.86 -40.40 12.65
CA THR A 396 -35.75 -41.57 13.53
C THR A 396 -34.28 -41.84 13.86
N LEU A 397 -33.93 -41.64 15.13
CA LEU A 397 -32.58 -41.85 15.69
C LEU A 397 -32.61 -42.85 16.88
N SER A 398 -33.74 -43.52 17.09
CA SER A 398 -33.96 -44.46 18.19
C SER A 398 -32.98 -45.65 18.18
N ARG A 399 -32.86 -46.32 19.34
CA ARG A 399 -32.08 -47.56 19.51
C ARG A 399 -30.62 -47.39 19.06
N SER A 400 -30.02 -46.27 19.48
CA SER A 400 -28.67 -45.82 19.11
C SER A 400 -27.84 -45.51 20.35
N GLY A 401 -26.51 -45.47 20.21
CA GLY A 401 -25.59 -45.06 21.27
C GLY A 401 -25.40 -43.54 21.38
N LEU A 402 -26.30 -42.75 20.79
CA LEU A 402 -26.20 -41.29 20.73
C LEU A 402 -26.37 -40.68 22.13
N THR A 403 -25.61 -39.61 22.37
CA THR A 403 -25.49 -38.90 23.65
C THR A 403 -25.72 -37.39 23.47
N GLY A 404 -25.58 -36.61 24.55
CA GLY A 404 -25.75 -35.16 24.54
C GLY A 404 -27.21 -34.73 24.59
N THR A 405 -27.48 -33.46 24.29
CA THR A 405 -28.81 -32.84 24.35
C THR A 405 -29.49 -32.81 22.98
N ILE A 406 -30.80 -32.54 22.94
CA ILE A 406 -31.48 -32.15 21.71
C ILE A 406 -30.95 -30.75 21.30
N PRO A 407 -30.48 -30.55 20.05
CA PRO A 407 -30.01 -29.23 19.61
C PRO A 407 -31.14 -28.20 19.60
N VAL A 408 -30.86 -26.97 20.01
CA VAL A 408 -31.84 -25.87 19.97
C VAL A 408 -32.21 -25.50 18.53
N GLU A 409 -31.32 -25.77 17.59
CA GLU A 409 -31.47 -25.57 16.15
C GLU A 409 -32.60 -26.43 15.56
N PHE A 410 -33.05 -27.49 16.25
CA PHE A 410 -34.22 -28.26 15.84
C PHE A 410 -35.49 -27.42 15.78
N ALA A 411 -35.53 -26.25 16.45
CA ALA A 411 -36.60 -25.27 16.31
C ALA A 411 -36.84 -24.82 14.85
N ASN A 412 -35.87 -25.02 13.95
CA ASN A 412 -35.98 -24.72 12.53
C ASN A 412 -36.66 -25.83 11.70
N LEU A 413 -36.88 -27.02 12.28
CA LEU A 413 -37.50 -28.17 11.62
C LEU A 413 -39.04 -28.08 11.65
N THR A 414 -39.58 -27.01 11.09
CA THR A 414 -41.01 -26.66 11.19
C THR A 414 -41.95 -27.61 10.44
N LYS A 415 -41.42 -28.44 9.54
CA LYS A 415 -42.18 -29.45 8.78
C LYS A 415 -42.21 -30.83 9.45
N LEU A 416 -41.57 -30.98 10.60
CA LEU A 416 -41.48 -32.28 11.28
C LEU A 416 -42.86 -32.79 11.69
N THR A 417 -43.14 -34.05 11.37
CA THR A 417 -44.37 -34.76 11.69
C THR A 417 -44.13 -35.93 12.65
N SER A 418 -42.91 -36.48 12.64
CA SER A 418 -42.49 -37.56 13.52
C SER A 418 -41.05 -37.36 13.99
N LEU A 419 -40.85 -37.35 15.31
CA LEU A 419 -39.55 -37.37 15.95
C LEU A 419 -39.43 -38.57 16.88
N GLN A 420 -38.54 -39.50 16.54
CA GLN A 420 -38.29 -40.70 17.34
C GLN A 420 -36.83 -40.75 17.76
N MET A 421 -36.59 -40.67 19.07
CA MET A 421 -35.26 -40.64 19.69
C MET A 421 -35.21 -41.54 20.92
N HIS A 422 -36.07 -42.55 21.00
CA HIS A 422 -36.22 -43.39 22.18
C HIS A 422 -35.12 -44.45 22.29
N THR A 423 -34.88 -44.97 23.49
CA THR A 423 -33.92 -46.06 23.74
C THR A 423 -32.51 -45.68 23.27
N SER A 424 -32.01 -44.54 23.74
CA SER A 424 -30.68 -44.01 23.47
C SER A 424 -30.08 -43.44 24.77
N ASN A 425 -28.95 -42.72 24.68
CA ASN A 425 -28.24 -42.17 25.85
C ASN A 425 -28.31 -40.62 25.89
N PHE A 426 -29.38 -40.01 25.40
CA PHE A 426 -29.53 -38.55 25.44
C PHE A 426 -29.68 -38.05 26.88
N THR A 427 -29.11 -36.88 27.17
CA THR A 427 -28.97 -36.30 28.52
C THR A 427 -29.42 -34.85 28.57
N GLY A 428 -29.49 -34.29 29.78
CA GLY A 428 -29.83 -32.88 30.01
C GLY A 428 -31.32 -32.59 29.82
N PRO A 429 -31.72 -31.30 29.90
CA PRO A 429 -33.10 -30.90 29.70
C PRO A 429 -33.51 -30.92 28.24
N ILE A 430 -34.81 -31.15 27.99
CA ILE A 430 -35.41 -30.80 26.70
C ILE A 430 -35.36 -29.28 26.57
N PRO A 431 -34.79 -28.72 25.48
CA PRO A 431 -34.69 -27.28 25.34
C PRO A 431 -36.08 -26.64 25.18
N ALA A 432 -36.32 -25.56 25.90
CA ALA A 432 -37.56 -24.80 25.80
C ALA A 432 -37.70 -24.17 24.40
N ASN A 433 -38.95 -24.05 23.93
CA ASN A 433 -39.31 -23.41 22.66
C ASN A 433 -38.82 -24.10 21.38
N VAL A 434 -38.30 -25.33 21.46
CA VAL A 434 -37.94 -26.11 20.26
C VAL A 434 -39.18 -26.68 19.60
N PHE A 435 -40.13 -27.20 20.39
CA PHE A 435 -41.30 -27.92 19.88
C PHE A 435 -42.42 -26.97 19.47
N SER A 436 -42.50 -25.77 20.04
CA SER A 436 -43.53 -24.77 19.73
C SER A 436 -43.67 -24.42 18.25
N LYS A 437 -42.60 -24.58 17.45
CA LYS A 437 -42.59 -24.30 16.00
C LYS A 437 -42.96 -25.50 15.13
N MET A 438 -43.06 -26.71 15.70
CA MET A 438 -43.33 -27.96 14.99
C MET A 438 -44.83 -28.29 14.99
N LEU A 439 -45.65 -27.41 14.42
CA LEU A 439 -47.12 -27.46 14.52
C LEU A 439 -47.75 -28.76 13.97
N ASN A 440 -47.01 -29.50 13.14
CA ASN A 440 -47.45 -30.75 12.53
C ASN A 440 -46.91 -32.01 13.23
N LEU A 441 -46.18 -31.87 14.35
CA LEU A 441 -45.56 -32.99 15.07
C LEU A 441 -46.62 -33.89 15.71
N GLY A 442 -47.05 -34.91 14.98
CA GLY A 442 -48.05 -35.88 15.42
C GLY A 442 -47.48 -37.02 16.27
N SER A 443 -46.20 -37.35 16.08
CA SER A 443 -45.51 -38.40 16.83
C SER A 443 -44.24 -37.87 17.49
N LEU A 444 -44.11 -38.11 18.79
CA LEU A 444 -42.95 -37.73 19.60
C LEU A 444 -42.62 -38.87 20.56
N GLU A 445 -41.45 -39.48 20.39
CA GLU A 445 -40.98 -40.57 21.25
C GLU A 445 -39.59 -40.28 21.82
N LEU A 446 -39.53 -40.06 23.14
CA LEU A 446 -38.32 -39.69 23.88
C LEU A 446 -38.01 -40.65 25.04
N LYS A 447 -38.85 -41.67 25.28
CA LYS A 447 -38.70 -42.64 26.38
C LYS A 447 -37.34 -43.35 26.37
N LEU A 448 -36.96 -43.88 27.53
CA LEU A 448 -35.75 -44.70 27.70
C LEU A 448 -34.47 -43.97 27.23
N ASN A 449 -34.28 -42.76 27.73
CA ASN A 449 -33.10 -41.92 27.67
C ASN A 449 -32.73 -41.47 29.09
N ASN A 450 -31.72 -40.62 29.19
CA ASN A 450 -31.21 -40.04 30.43
C ASN A 450 -31.51 -38.53 30.54
N PHE A 451 -32.64 -38.08 29.98
CA PHE A 451 -33.09 -36.69 30.08
C PHE A 451 -33.44 -36.31 31.53
N THR A 452 -33.27 -35.04 31.87
CA THR A 452 -33.45 -34.51 33.24
C THR A 452 -34.19 -33.17 33.25
N GLY A 453 -34.74 -32.77 34.39
CA GLY A 453 -35.34 -31.44 34.58
C GLY A 453 -36.82 -31.38 34.24
N PRO A 454 -37.45 -30.20 34.20
CA PRO A 454 -38.89 -30.10 33.93
C PRO A 454 -39.21 -30.37 32.47
N LEU A 455 -40.37 -30.96 32.21
CA LEU A 455 -40.94 -31.02 30.86
C LEU A 455 -41.27 -29.58 30.41
N PRO A 456 -40.77 -29.09 29.25
CA PRO A 456 -40.95 -27.71 28.86
C PRO A 456 -42.43 -27.31 28.68
N ALA A 457 -42.76 -26.08 29.07
CA ALA A 457 -44.12 -25.57 29.00
C ALA A 457 -44.68 -25.58 27.57
N ASP A 458 -43.84 -25.35 26.56
CA ASP A 458 -44.26 -25.37 25.15
C ASP A 458 -44.68 -26.75 24.66
N LEU A 459 -44.15 -27.83 25.25
CA LEU A 459 -44.59 -29.20 24.99
C LEU A 459 -45.95 -29.47 25.65
N LEU A 460 -46.13 -29.00 26.89
CA LEU A 460 -47.40 -29.12 27.63
C LEU A 460 -48.55 -28.29 27.01
N SER A 461 -48.22 -27.19 26.34
CA SER A 461 -49.18 -26.34 25.63
C SER A 461 -49.24 -26.59 24.12
N HIS A 462 -48.52 -27.60 23.60
CA HIS A 462 -48.42 -27.81 22.16
C HIS A 462 -49.79 -28.20 21.53
N PRO A 463 -50.15 -27.69 20.33
CA PRO A 463 -51.42 -28.02 19.67
C PRO A 463 -51.63 -29.52 19.40
N LYS A 464 -50.53 -30.26 19.19
CA LYS A 464 -50.54 -31.72 18.96
C LYS A 464 -50.38 -32.56 20.22
N LYS A 465 -50.38 -31.98 21.43
CA LYS A 465 -50.16 -32.74 22.67
C LYS A 465 -51.10 -33.94 22.84
N GLY A 466 -52.36 -33.82 22.38
CA GLY A 466 -53.35 -34.90 22.45
C GLY A 466 -53.07 -36.07 21.50
N SER A 467 -52.20 -35.88 20.51
CA SER A 467 -51.71 -36.96 19.62
C SER A 467 -50.54 -37.73 20.23
N TRP A 468 -49.93 -37.22 21.29
CA TRP A 468 -48.76 -37.84 21.91
C TRP A 468 -49.18 -38.75 23.05
N ASN A 469 -48.60 -39.95 23.05
CA ASN A 469 -48.64 -40.80 24.22
C ASN A 469 -47.54 -40.35 25.19
N PHE A 470 -47.90 -39.71 26.30
CA PHE A 470 -46.93 -39.25 27.28
C PHE A 470 -46.17 -40.40 27.94
N THR A 471 -46.63 -41.65 27.88
CA THR A 471 -45.82 -42.81 28.29
C THR A 471 -44.68 -43.13 27.31
N ASN A 472 -44.67 -42.50 26.13
CA ASN A 472 -43.53 -42.52 25.22
C ASN A 472 -42.59 -41.31 25.41
N ILE A 473 -42.89 -40.41 26.34
CA ILE A 473 -42.11 -39.20 26.63
C ILE A 473 -41.59 -39.24 28.07
N CYS A 474 -42.45 -39.53 29.04
CA CYS A 474 -42.20 -39.40 30.48
C CYS A 474 -41.47 -40.57 31.16
N PRO A 475 -41.69 -41.85 30.80
CA PRO A 475 -40.99 -42.98 31.42
C PRO A 475 -39.53 -43.01 30.97
N GLN A 476 -38.63 -42.90 31.95
CA GLN A 476 -37.18 -42.84 31.73
C GLN A 476 -36.46 -43.80 32.68
N ASN A 477 -35.14 -43.95 32.47
CA ASN A 477 -34.30 -44.83 33.29
C ASN A 477 -34.30 -44.39 34.77
N PRO A 478 -34.09 -45.31 35.73
CA PRO A 478 -33.99 -44.95 37.15
C PRO A 478 -32.96 -43.82 37.39
N GLY A 479 -33.35 -42.80 38.15
CA GLY A 479 -32.51 -41.61 38.42
C GLY A 479 -32.59 -40.52 37.34
N PHE A 480 -33.27 -40.77 36.23
CA PHE A 480 -33.53 -39.81 35.16
C PHE A 480 -35.04 -39.64 34.96
N GLY A 481 -35.45 -38.57 34.29
CA GLY A 481 -36.87 -38.28 34.08
C GLY A 481 -37.20 -36.80 34.17
N PHE A 482 -38.47 -36.52 33.87
CA PHE A 482 -39.01 -35.16 33.94
C PHE A 482 -39.78 -34.92 35.24
N THR A 483 -39.60 -33.75 35.84
CA THR A 483 -40.20 -33.43 37.15
C THR A 483 -41.69 -33.05 37.09
N ASN A 484 -42.22 -32.70 35.90
CA ASN A 484 -43.61 -32.22 35.71
C ASN A 484 -44.34 -32.99 34.58
N CYS A 485 -44.22 -34.32 34.57
CA CYS A 485 -44.95 -35.14 33.61
C CYS A 485 -46.45 -35.23 33.96
N PRO A 486 -47.35 -35.05 32.98
CA PRO A 486 -48.80 -35.05 33.19
C PRO A 486 -49.41 -36.44 33.34
#